data_AF-A0A662CGL6-F1
#
_entry.id   AF-A0A662CGL6-F1
#
_cell.length_a   1.000
_cell.length_b   1.000
_cell.length_c   1.000
_cell.angle_alpha   90.00
_cell.angle_beta   90.00
_cell.angle_gamma   90.00
#
_symmetry.space_group_name_H-M   'P 1'
#
loop_
_entity.id
_entity.type
_entity.pdbx_description
1 polymer ?
#
loop_
_entity_poly.entity_id
_entity_poly.type
_entity_poly.pdbx_seq_one_letter_code
_entity_poly.pdbx_strand_id
1 'polypeptide(L)'
;MEEAKYIDRIESLKQTGAVNKFVCAEPLLSDLGAVNLTGIDWVVVGGESGKIFRPCNEDWVIHLRDQCEAQGVAFTFKQWGGRFRKRNGSLLQGRYYHEMPVSNQVRIHNSD
;
A
#
# COMPACT_ATOMS: atom_id res chain seq x y z
N MET A 1 -17.49 -8.29 -6.98
CA MET A 1 -17.18 -6.89 -6.64
C MET A 1 -15.73 -6.61 -6.94
N GLU A 2 -15.35 -5.33 -7.00
CA GLU A 2 -14.01 -4.88 -7.40
C GLU A 2 -12.93 -5.30 -6.39
N GLU A 3 -13.26 -5.45 -5.10
CA GLU A 3 -12.30 -5.86 -4.05
C GLU A 3 -11.70 -7.24 -4.31
N ALA A 4 -12.54 -8.21 -4.71
CA ALA A 4 -12.09 -9.57 -5.02
C ALA A 4 -11.05 -9.59 -6.16
N LYS A 5 -11.20 -8.71 -7.15
CA LYS A 5 -10.27 -8.60 -8.28
C LYS A 5 -8.90 -8.05 -7.87
N TYR A 6 -8.82 -7.24 -6.82
CA TYR A 6 -7.55 -6.69 -6.34
C TYR A 6 -6.75 -7.73 -5.56
N ILE A 7 -7.42 -8.54 -4.74
CA ILE A 7 -6.81 -9.62 -3.97
C ILE A 7 -6.19 -10.68 -4.91
N ASP A 8 -6.88 -11.04 -5.99
CA ASP A 8 -6.35 -11.98 -6.99
C ASP A 8 -5.03 -11.50 -7.63
N ARG A 9 -4.85 -10.19 -7.77
CA ARG A 9 -3.62 -9.60 -8.33
C ARG A 9 -2.47 -9.63 -7.34
N ILE A 10 -2.76 -9.53 -6.04
CA ILE A 10 -1.76 -9.71 -4.98
C ILE A 10 -1.25 -11.14 -5.01
N GLU A 11 -2.13 -12.13 -5.13
CA GLU A 11 -1.73 -13.54 -5.26
C GLU A 11 -0.92 -13.79 -6.54
N SER A 12 -1.34 -13.18 -7.66
CA SER A 12 -0.58 -13.26 -8.91
C SER A 12 0.83 -12.65 -8.78
N LEU A 13 0.95 -11.53 -8.06
CA LEU A 13 2.24 -10.87 -7.81
C LEU A 13 3.17 -11.77 -6.97
N LYS A 14 2.65 -12.47 -5.96
CA LYS A 14 3.41 -13.41 -5.13
C LYS A 14 4.05 -14.53 -5.94
N GLN A 15 3.39 -14.97 -7.01
CA GLN A 15 3.89 -16.04 -7.90
C GLN A 15 4.99 -15.58 -8.86
N THR A 16 5.29 -14.28 -8.93
CA THR A 16 6.36 -13.76 -9.78
C THR A 16 7.73 -14.01 -9.17
N GLY A 17 8.75 -14.18 -10.03
CA GLY A 17 10.16 -14.21 -9.63
C GLY A 17 10.76 -12.84 -9.25
N ALA A 18 9.91 -11.82 -9.04
CA ALA A 18 10.39 -10.49 -8.67
C ALA A 18 11.07 -10.52 -7.30
N VAL A 19 12.28 -9.96 -7.25
CA VAL A 19 13.10 -9.85 -6.04
C VAL A 19 12.44 -8.94 -5.01
N ASN A 20 11.81 -7.84 -5.44
CA ASN A 20 11.02 -6.96 -4.58
C ASN A 20 9.60 -6.90 -5.13
N LYS A 21 8.60 -7.12 -4.28
CA LYS A 21 7.18 -7.11 -4.63
C LYS A 21 6.50 -5.99 -3.87
N PHE A 22 5.92 -5.03 -4.60
CA PHE A 22 5.17 -3.94 -3.98
C PHE A 22 3.73 -3.89 -4.49
N VAL A 23 2.82 -3.47 -3.62
CA VAL A 23 1.42 -3.23 -3.94
C VAL A 23 1.19 -1.71 -3.95
N CYS A 24 0.63 -1.21 -5.06
CA CYS A 24 0.20 0.17 -5.18
C CYS A 24 -1.32 0.24 -5.04
N ALA A 25 -1.81 0.66 -3.87
CA ALA A 25 -3.23 0.85 -3.58
C ALA A 25 -3.63 2.30 -3.89
N GLU A 26 -3.60 2.66 -5.17
CA GLU A 26 -3.90 4.02 -5.66
C GLU A 26 -4.82 4.02 -6.90
N PRO A 27 -5.88 4.83 -6.92
CA PRO A 27 -6.45 5.51 -5.76
C PRO A 27 -7.08 4.52 -4.77
N LEU A 28 -6.93 4.75 -3.46
CA LEU A 28 -7.67 3.99 -2.45
C LEU A 28 -9.10 4.55 -2.32
N LEU A 29 -10.05 3.82 -2.90
CA LEU A 29 -11.45 4.26 -3.08
C LEU A 29 -12.45 3.59 -2.13
N SER A 30 -12.00 2.54 -1.43
CA SER A 30 -12.76 1.79 -0.45
C SER A 30 -11.78 1.12 0.52
N ASP A 31 -12.31 0.63 1.63
CA ASP A 31 -11.57 -0.31 2.47
C ASP A 31 -11.31 -1.60 1.67
N LEU A 32 -10.10 -2.14 1.76
CA LEU A 32 -9.75 -3.44 1.17
C LEU A 32 -10.13 -4.61 2.08
N GLY A 33 -10.57 -4.33 3.30
CA GLY A 33 -10.80 -5.34 4.33
C GLY A 33 -9.49 -5.98 4.78
N ALA A 34 -9.55 -7.24 5.20
CA ALA A 34 -8.37 -8.01 5.56
C ALA A 34 -7.60 -8.43 4.30
N VAL A 35 -6.31 -8.08 4.24
CA VAL A 35 -5.42 -8.36 3.11
C VAL A 35 -4.24 -9.20 3.59
N ASN A 36 -4.04 -10.35 2.97
CA ASN A 36 -2.85 -11.17 3.18
C ASN A 36 -1.66 -10.58 2.40
N LEU A 37 -0.75 -9.92 3.10
CA LEU A 37 0.45 -9.29 2.54
C LEU A 37 1.70 -10.17 2.68
N THR A 38 1.55 -11.44 3.07
CA THR A 38 2.69 -12.38 3.13
C THR A 38 3.44 -12.43 1.79
N GLY A 39 4.74 -12.16 1.82
CA GLY A 39 5.58 -12.13 0.61
C GLY A 39 5.49 -10.84 -0.21
N ILE A 40 4.81 -9.81 0.31
CA ILE A 40 4.86 -8.43 -0.18
C ILE A 40 5.87 -7.66 0.66
N ASP A 41 6.72 -6.87 0.01
CA ASP A 41 7.78 -6.12 0.68
C ASP A 41 7.37 -4.69 1.00
N TRP A 42 6.45 -4.12 0.21
CA TRP A 42 6.10 -2.71 0.32
C TRP A 42 4.66 -2.44 -0.14
N VAL A 43 3.95 -1.58 0.57
CA VAL A 43 2.65 -1.05 0.18
C VAL A 43 2.73 0.47 0.06
N VAL A 44 2.28 0.99 -1.09
CA VAL A 44 2.14 2.42 -1.36
C VAL A 44 0.66 2.75 -1.47
N VAL A 45 0.20 3.73 -0.70
CA VAL A 45 -1.19 4.16 -0.63
C VAL A 45 -1.34 5.63 -0.97
N GLY A 46 -2.42 5.97 -1.66
CA GLY A 46 -2.72 7.35 -2.02
C GLY A 46 -4.10 7.55 -2.60
N GLY A 47 -4.62 8.76 -2.46
CA GLY A 47 -5.92 9.18 -2.97
C GLY A 47 -5.90 9.64 -4.44
N GLU A 48 -7.09 9.69 -5.02
CA GLU A 48 -7.29 10.09 -6.42
C GLU A 48 -6.93 11.56 -6.63
N SER A 49 -6.26 11.87 -7.74
CA SER A 49 -5.90 13.24 -8.13
C SER A 49 -6.66 13.64 -9.39
N GLY A 50 -7.01 14.93 -9.52
CA GLY A 50 -7.60 15.48 -10.74
C GLY A 50 -8.86 16.29 -10.50
N LYS A 51 -9.47 16.79 -11.59
CA LYS A 51 -10.66 17.67 -11.52
C LYS A 51 -11.88 16.98 -10.89
N ILE A 52 -12.00 15.66 -11.11
CA ILE A 52 -13.09 14.81 -10.64
C ILE A 52 -12.47 13.75 -9.72
N PHE A 53 -11.95 14.18 -8.57
CA PHE A 53 -11.36 13.26 -7.61
C PHE A 53 -12.42 12.73 -6.64
N ARG A 54 -12.31 11.45 -6.29
CA ARG A 54 -13.05 10.85 -5.18
C ARG A 54 -12.26 11.02 -3.88
N PRO A 55 -12.91 11.43 -2.78
CA PRO A 55 -12.25 11.54 -1.47
C PRO A 55 -11.69 10.18 -1.02
N CYS A 56 -10.48 10.21 -0.48
CA CYS A 56 -9.88 9.08 0.22
C CYS A 56 -10.22 9.20 1.71
N ASN A 57 -10.72 8.13 2.33
CA ASN A 57 -11.02 8.12 3.76
C ASN A 57 -9.76 7.79 4.57
N GLU A 58 -9.52 8.55 5.64
CA GLU A 58 -8.41 8.32 6.57
C GLU A 58 -8.46 6.93 7.23
N ASP A 59 -9.65 6.43 7.57
CA ASP A 59 -9.83 5.12 8.20
C ASP A 59 -9.35 3.97 7.31
N TRP A 60 -9.53 4.07 5.98
CA TRP A 60 -9.06 3.03 5.05
C TRP A 60 -7.52 3.02 4.97
N VAL A 61 -6.90 4.21 5.00
CA VAL A 61 -5.44 4.33 4.99
C VAL A 61 -4.86 3.79 6.30
N ILE A 62 -5.47 4.12 7.44
CA ILE A 62 -5.11 3.62 8.76
C ILE A 62 -5.23 2.09 8.81
N HIS A 63 -6.37 1.56 8.37
CA HIS A 63 -6.62 0.12 8.41
C HIS A 63 -5.59 -0.66 7.59
N LEU A 64 -5.24 -0.17 6.38
CA LEU A 64 -4.21 -0.81 5.56
C LEU A 64 -2.79 -0.63 6.14
N ARG A 65 -2.47 0.53 6.73
CA ARG A 65 -1.20 0.76 7.44
C ARG A 65 -1.02 -0.24 8.58
N ASP A 66 -2.03 -0.40 9.43
CA ASP A 66 -1.96 -1.27 10.60
C ASP A 66 -1.77 -2.74 10.19
N GLN A 67 -2.38 -3.15 9.08
CA GLN A 67 -2.15 -4.47 8.49
C GLN A 67 -0.73 -4.64 7.92
N CYS A 68 -0.13 -3.58 7.37
CA CYS A 68 1.27 -3.61 6.92
C CYS A 68 2.21 -3.75 8.13
N GLU A 69 2.00 -2.94 9.17
CA GLU A 69 2.78 -2.98 10.42
C GLU A 69 2.70 -4.35 11.08
N ALA A 70 1.50 -4.91 11.22
CA ALA A 70 1.28 -6.24 11.79
C ALA A 70 1.96 -7.38 11.00
N GLN A 71 2.18 -7.20 9.69
CA GLN A 71 2.80 -8.20 8.81
C GLN A 71 4.27 -7.89 8.49
N GLY A 72 4.85 -6.84 9.09
CA GLY A 72 6.24 -6.44 8.84
C GLY A 72 6.51 -5.96 7.41
N VAL A 73 5.50 -5.38 6.76
CA VAL A 73 5.56 -4.86 5.39
C VAL A 73 5.78 -3.36 5.44
N ALA A 74 6.73 -2.85 4.64
CA ALA A 74 6.98 -1.41 4.59
C ALA A 74 5.73 -0.66 4.11
N PHE A 75 5.46 0.50 4.69
CA PHE A 75 4.31 1.31 4.34
C PHE A 75 4.69 2.73 3.92
N THR A 76 4.14 3.17 2.78
CA THR A 76 4.21 4.55 2.33
C THR A 76 2.83 5.12 2.09
N PHE A 77 2.52 6.23 2.77
CA PHE A 77 1.39 7.07 2.42
C PHE A 77 1.86 8.22 1.53
N LYS A 78 1.54 8.14 0.24
CA LYS A 78 2.04 9.07 -0.77
C LYS A 78 1.33 10.41 -0.71
N GLN A 79 -0.01 10.41 -0.58
CA GLN A 79 -0.84 11.63 -0.54
C GLN A 79 -2.33 11.35 -0.36
N TRP A 80 -3.08 12.35 0.11
CA TRP A 80 -4.56 12.33 0.11
C TRP A 80 -5.21 12.50 -1.27
N GLY A 81 -4.47 12.95 -2.29
CA GLY A 81 -5.02 13.27 -3.60
C GLY A 81 -5.72 14.63 -3.62
N GLY A 82 -6.80 14.78 -4.38
CA GLY A 82 -7.56 16.03 -4.51
C GLY A 82 -7.35 16.76 -5.84
N ARG A 83 -8.11 17.86 -6.00
CA ARG A 83 -8.03 18.73 -7.19
C ARG A 83 -6.64 19.33 -7.40
N PHE A 84 -5.95 19.64 -6.30
CA PHE A 84 -4.59 20.14 -6.30
C PHE A 84 -3.70 19.25 -5.45
N ARG A 85 -3.20 18.19 -6.09
CA ARG A 85 -2.34 17.15 -5.51
C ARG A 85 -1.36 17.62 -4.40
N LYS A 86 -0.66 18.73 -4.60
CA LYS A 86 0.35 19.25 -3.66
C LYS A 86 -0.21 19.90 -2.39
N ARG A 87 -1.47 20.31 -2.37
CA ARG A 87 -2.04 21.09 -1.25
C ARG A 87 -2.47 20.23 -0.07
N ASN A 88 -2.89 19.00 -0.33
CA ASN A 88 -3.43 18.14 0.73
C ASN A 88 -2.34 17.37 1.47
N GLY A 89 -1.14 17.24 0.90
CA GLY A 89 0.01 16.61 1.54
C GLY A 89 -0.18 15.11 1.80
N SER A 90 0.63 14.60 2.73
CA SER A 90 0.76 13.17 3.07
C SER A 90 0.89 12.94 4.58
N LEU A 91 0.42 13.88 5.41
CA LEU A 91 0.33 13.66 6.85
C LEU A 91 -0.84 12.73 7.13
N LEU A 92 -0.57 11.62 7.80
CA LEU A 92 -1.55 10.69 8.34
C LEU A 92 -1.42 10.74 9.86
N GLN A 93 -2.49 11.12 10.58
CA GLN A 93 -2.44 11.29 12.03
C GLN A 93 -1.24 12.12 12.54
N GLY A 94 -0.88 13.18 11.80
CA GLY A 94 0.22 14.08 12.15
C GLY A 94 1.63 13.55 11.88
N ARG A 95 1.77 12.38 11.22
CA ARG A 95 3.06 11.77 10.88
C ARG A 95 3.19 11.50 9.38
N TYR A 96 4.43 11.53 8.89
CA TYR A 96 4.78 11.06 7.54
C TYR A 96 5.13 9.58 7.55
N TYR A 97 4.64 8.86 6.55
CA TYR A 97 4.92 7.45 6.33
C TYR A 97 5.56 7.28 4.94
N HIS A 98 6.87 7.08 4.91
CA HIS A 98 7.69 7.00 3.69
C HIS A 98 8.73 5.87 3.81
N GLU A 99 8.32 4.73 4.36
CA GLU A 99 9.20 3.59 4.52
C GLU A 99 9.56 2.99 3.17
N MET A 100 10.74 2.39 3.10
CA MET A 100 11.23 1.64 1.94
C MET A 100 11.37 0.17 2.33
N PRO A 101 11.16 -0.78 1.40
CA PRO A 101 11.43 -2.18 1.68
C PRO A 101 12.92 -2.36 2.00
N VAL A 102 13.23 -3.19 3.00
CA VAL A 102 14.61 -3.61 3.26
C VAL A 102 15.14 -4.37 2.04
N SER A 103 16.32 -3.99 1.57
CA SER A 103 16.97 -4.61 0.42
C SER A 103 17.04 -6.13 0.61
N ASN A 104 16.49 -6.90 -0.33
CA ASN A 104 16.43 -8.36 -0.26
C ASN A 104 17.81 -9.06 -0.32
N GLN A 105 18.92 -8.30 -0.34
CA GLN A 105 20.28 -8.84 -0.23
C GLN A 105 20.54 -9.60 1.08
N VAL A 106 19.69 -9.43 2.11
CA VAL A 106 19.82 -10.13 3.40
C VAL A 106 18.90 -11.35 3.51
N ARG A 107 17.93 -11.55 2.61
CA ARG A 107 17.13 -12.80 2.56
C ARG A 107 17.88 -13.86 1.75
N ILE A 108 19.10 -14.18 2.17
CA ILE A 108 19.77 -15.39 1.70
C ILE A 108 18.89 -16.56 2.18
N HIS A 109 18.38 -17.31 1.21
CA HIS A 109 17.70 -18.57 1.48
C HIS A 109 18.69 -19.51 2.16
N ASN A 110 18.61 -19.62 3.48
CA ASN A 110 19.07 -20.82 4.15
C ASN A 110 17.97 -21.85 3.93
N SER A 111 18.06 -22.53 2.79
CA SER A 111 17.38 -23.80 2.58
C SER A 111 18.18 -24.85 3.32
N ASP A 112 17.64 -25.37 4.42
CA ASP A 112 18.00 -26.70 4.94
C ASP A 112 17.29 -27.78 4.12
#